data_AF-A0A8G1EGE6-F1
#
_entry.id   AF-A0A8G1EGE6-F1
#
_cell.length_a   1.000
_cell.length_b   1.000
_cell.length_c   1.000
_cell.angle_alpha   90.00
_cell.angle_beta   90.00
_cell.angle_gamma   90.00
#
_symmetry.space_group_name_H-M   'P 1'
#
loop_
_entity.id
_entity.type
_entity.pdbx_description
1 polymer ?
#
loop_
_entity_poly.entity_id
_entity_poly.type
_entity_poly.pdbx_seq_one_letter_code
_entity_poly.pdbx_strand_id
1 'polypeptide(L)'
;MRVHNREWLMREGGVVVLVLALSVLLLRTAPEVITGPIPSWSGVPAAFCLGFLVPGALALLLEERTRPGGATLLALTVPLFSFSFLHSPAPASVALLAGLGTGAAVAIGTFWKNRADILSWTARFVVKLFSVTLAVVIILLLVSAPVLSLGGGLAVLLALTLLVLWSVRRVRRTETFILGPKGSGKTLLLLAMYSHLVREFSGQREEVIFAGDEEQMRIEHLLSDLEDGTLPPPTEETGLAVYRLSGRRFQVAPVRTAFIDYAGKYAAPLSRAAYADALKRIAAAVGAEPRRVEAKIRRFEYLQHLKEDHAAVVAGEMDALVPVCVHRHLETAGKVLFLIDGDHIVGFHQDGRRALTHLFGQYSRVMEALGDDRVYGFVVTKTDRIRDLAEVDDASEGAERIEREIYQQLIQISTFNEIHNRALSVPVYFLAVSTDATLRPAGAGEGNGREEVLRQLYPWRIGELARFGF
;
A
#
# COMPACT_ATOMS: atom_id res chain seq x y z
N MET A 1 8.27 7.06 -10.27
CA MET A 1 7.39 8.17 -10.70
C MET A 1 5.90 7.90 -10.41
N ARG A 2 5.08 8.89 -9.99
CA ARG A 2 3.60 8.78 -9.91
C ARG A 2 2.93 9.26 -11.19
N VAL A 3 2.03 8.45 -11.77
CA VAL A 3 1.52 8.62 -13.15
C VAL A 3 0.64 9.88 -13.34
N HIS A 4 -0.02 10.40 -12.29
CA HIS A 4 -0.79 11.67 -12.34
C HIS A 4 -0.64 12.50 -11.04
N ASN A 5 0.57 12.96 -10.72
CA ASN A 5 0.81 13.65 -9.44
C ASN A 5 0.13 15.05 -9.37
N ARG A 6 0.21 15.84 -10.44
CA ARG A 6 -0.20 17.25 -10.44
C ARG A 6 -1.71 17.45 -10.33
N GLU A 7 -2.48 16.73 -11.12
CA GLU A 7 -3.95 16.83 -11.13
C GLU A 7 -4.56 16.34 -9.82
N TRP A 8 -3.96 15.29 -9.25
CA TRP A 8 -4.32 14.80 -7.93
C TRP A 8 -4.06 15.84 -6.84
N LEU A 9 -2.89 16.49 -6.85
CA LEU A 9 -2.57 17.57 -5.90
C LEU A 9 -3.55 18.75 -6.00
N MET A 10 -3.94 19.14 -7.21
CA MET A 10 -4.91 20.22 -7.42
C MET A 10 -6.29 19.87 -6.85
N ARG A 11 -6.77 18.65 -7.08
CA ARG A 11 -8.08 18.18 -6.58
C ARG A 11 -8.10 18.10 -5.06
N GLU A 12 -7.09 17.47 -4.45
CA GLU A 12 -7.01 17.33 -2.99
C GLU A 12 -6.80 18.70 -2.32
N GLY A 13 -5.99 19.58 -2.91
CA GLY A 13 -5.82 20.95 -2.44
C GLY A 13 -7.12 21.76 -2.46
N GLY A 14 -7.93 21.63 -3.51
CA GLY A 14 -9.26 22.25 -3.59
C GLY A 14 -10.21 21.78 -2.49
N VAL A 15 -10.20 20.49 -2.15
CA VAL A 15 -11.01 19.93 -1.05
C VAL A 15 -10.56 20.49 0.31
N VAL A 16 -9.24 20.57 0.55
CA VAL A 16 -8.68 21.13 1.80
C VAL A 16 -9.11 22.60 1.97
N VAL A 17 -8.99 23.41 0.91
CA VAL A 17 -9.41 24.82 0.94
C VAL A 17 -10.92 24.95 1.20
N LEU A 18 -11.74 24.12 0.55
CA LEU A 18 -13.19 24.11 0.77
C LEU A 18 -13.55 23.74 2.22
N VAL A 19 -12.91 22.72 2.78
CA VAL A 19 -13.15 22.30 4.18
C VAL A 19 -12.71 23.38 5.16
N LEU A 20 -11.59 24.06 4.90
CA LEU A 20 -11.17 25.22 5.69
C LEU A 20 -12.18 26.38 5.63
N ALA A 21 -12.70 26.69 4.43
CA ALA A 21 -13.71 27.73 4.27
C ALA A 21 -15.01 27.37 5.02
N LEU A 22 -15.44 26.11 4.94
CA LEU A 22 -16.63 25.62 5.63
C LEU A 22 -16.46 25.55 7.16
N SER A 23 -15.26 25.23 7.66
CA SER A 23 -14.99 25.24 9.10
C SER A 23 -15.02 26.68 9.67
N VAL A 24 -14.48 27.64 8.93
CA VAL A 24 -14.60 29.07 9.26
C VAL A 24 -16.04 29.56 9.15
N LEU A 25 -16.80 29.10 8.14
CA LEU A 25 -18.22 29.43 8.01
C LEU A 25 -19.02 28.91 9.20
N LEU A 26 -18.79 27.66 9.62
CA LEU A 26 -19.43 27.07 10.80
C LEU A 26 -19.19 27.91 12.06
N LEU A 27 -17.94 28.37 12.26
CA LEU A 27 -17.56 29.25 13.37
C LEU A 27 -18.32 30.59 13.34
N ARG A 28 -18.61 31.13 12.16
CA ARG A 28 -19.36 32.39 12.01
C ARG A 28 -20.86 32.23 12.15
N THR A 29 -21.43 31.14 11.62
CA THR A 29 -22.89 30.93 11.62
C THR A 29 -23.40 30.39 12.94
N ALA A 30 -22.55 29.64 13.66
CA ALA A 30 -22.95 28.94 14.88
C ALA A 30 -21.83 28.92 15.94
N PRO A 31 -21.30 30.08 16.38
CA PRO A 31 -20.23 30.13 17.38
C PRO A 31 -20.66 29.48 18.71
N GLU A 32 -21.92 29.65 19.09
CA GLU A 32 -22.50 29.08 20.32
C GLU A 32 -22.52 27.56 20.34
N VAL A 33 -22.49 26.90 19.18
CA VAL A 33 -22.39 25.42 19.09
C VAL A 33 -21.03 24.93 19.59
N ILE A 34 -20.02 25.80 19.59
CA ILE A 34 -18.64 25.47 19.95
C ILE A 34 -18.27 26.05 21.31
N THR A 35 -18.79 27.23 21.66
CA THR A 35 -18.41 27.97 22.88
C THR A 35 -19.57 28.36 23.78
N GLY A 36 -20.82 28.06 23.39
CA GLY A 36 -22.01 28.47 24.13
C GLY A 36 -22.10 27.81 25.51
N PRO A 37 -23.12 28.18 26.31
CA PRO A 37 -23.44 27.54 27.60
C PRO A 37 -24.02 26.14 27.37
N ILE A 38 -23.21 25.29 26.74
CA ILE A 38 -23.54 23.92 26.40
C ILE A 38 -23.44 23.12 27.70
N PRO A 39 -24.42 22.24 27.99
CA PRO A 39 -24.31 21.32 29.10
C PRO A 39 -22.97 20.57 29.07
N SER A 40 -22.33 20.45 30.23
CA SER A 40 -21.00 19.83 30.34
C SER A 40 -20.96 18.42 29.74
N TRP A 41 -22.07 17.68 29.78
CA TRP A 41 -22.19 16.32 29.23
C TRP A 41 -22.05 16.25 27.70
N SER A 42 -22.25 17.34 26.95
CA SER A 42 -22.07 17.39 25.49
C SER A 42 -20.88 18.25 25.05
N GLY A 43 -20.56 19.31 25.79
CA GLY A 43 -19.38 20.15 25.52
C GLY A 43 -18.04 19.43 25.75
N VAL A 44 -17.93 18.67 26.85
CA VAL A 44 -16.69 17.93 27.21
C VAL A 44 -16.33 16.85 26.18
N PRO A 45 -17.26 15.97 25.73
CA PRO A 45 -16.94 14.99 24.69
C PRO A 45 -16.55 15.61 23.34
N ALA A 46 -17.21 16.71 22.92
CA ALA A 46 -16.88 17.39 21.66
C ALA A 46 -15.46 17.98 21.72
N ALA A 47 -15.14 18.67 22.81
CA ALA A 47 -13.81 19.18 23.12
C ALA A 47 -12.75 18.07 23.13
N PHE A 48 -13.02 16.95 23.80
CA PHE A 48 -12.10 15.80 23.81
C PHE A 48 -11.86 15.22 22.41
N CYS A 49 -12.91 14.99 21.63
CA CYS A 49 -12.79 14.46 20.26
C CYS A 49 -11.96 15.39 19.38
N LEU A 50 -12.20 16.70 19.50
CA LEU A 50 -11.51 17.69 18.72
C LEU A 50 -10.01 17.76 19.06
N GLY A 51 -9.66 17.69 20.35
CA GLY A 51 -8.27 17.57 20.78
C GLY A 51 -7.61 16.28 20.29
N PHE A 52 -8.33 15.16 20.34
CA PHE A 52 -7.85 13.85 19.87
C PHE A 52 -7.53 13.84 18.37
N LEU A 53 -8.34 14.52 17.55
CA LEU A 53 -8.18 14.50 16.10
C LEU A 53 -6.94 15.26 15.62
N VAL A 54 -6.41 16.24 16.35
CA VAL A 54 -5.26 17.04 15.89
C VAL A 54 -3.98 16.19 15.74
N PRO A 55 -3.49 15.47 16.77
CA PRO A 55 -2.36 14.56 16.60
C PRO A 55 -2.64 13.44 15.59
N GLY A 56 -3.88 12.93 15.56
CA GLY A 56 -4.29 11.94 14.57
C GLY A 56 -4.15 12.44 13.14
N ALA A 57 -4.54 13.69 12.88
CA ALA A 57 -4.42 14.34 11.59
C ALA A 57 -2.95 14.54 11.18
N LEU A 58 -2.09 14.96 12.12
CA LEU A 58 -0.64 15.07 11.90
C LEU A 58 -0.01 13.71 11.58
N ALA A 59 -0.38 12.66 12.31
CA ALA A 59 0.12 11.31 12.04
C ALA A 59 -0.36 10.80 10.67
N LEU A 60 -1.58 11.12 10.25
CA LEU A 60 -2.07 10.81 8.90
C LEU A 60 -1.31 11.57 7.81
N LEU A 61 -0.66 12.71 8.09
CA LEU A 61 0.19 13.41 7.10
C LEU A 61 1.50 12.68 6.78
N LEU A 62 2.01 11.89 7.74
CA LEU A 62 3.27 11.18 7.60
C LEU A 62 3.18 10.09 6.51
N GLU A 63 2.01 9.47 6.37
CA GLU A 63 1.75 8.41 5.41
C GLU A 63 1.13 8.99 4.12
N GLU A 64 1.75 8.76 2.96
CA GLU A 64 1.38 9.40 1.69
C GLU A 64 -0.09 9.16 1.31
N ARG A 65 -0.62 7.97 1.62
CA ARG A 65 -2.02 7.61 1.34
C ARG A 65 -3.04 8.37 2.16
N THR A 66 -2.72 8.60 3.44
CA THR A 66 -3.62 9.30 4.35
C THR A 66 -3.37 10.79 4.37
N ARG A 67 -2.28 11.26 3.74
CA ARG A 67 -1.89 12.66 3.73
C ARG A 67 -3.01 13.61 3.32
N PRO A 68 -3.80 13.37 2.25
CA PRO A 68 -4.93 14.25 1.94
C PRO A 68 -6.02 14.24 3.01
N GLY A 69 -6.30 13.06 3.59
CA GLY A 69 -7.23 12.91 4.70
C GLY A 69 -6.74 13.64 5.95
N GLY A 70 -5.45 13.56 6.26
CA GLY A 70 -4.80 14.30 7.36
C GLY A 70 -4.86 15.82 7.15
N ALA A 71 -4.54 16.29 5.94
CA ALA A 71 -4.64 17.71 5.59
C ALA A 71 -6.08 18.23 5.70
N THR A 72 -7.04 17.46 5.19
CA THR A 72 -8.47 17.77 5.28
C THR A 72 -8.96 17.78 6.73
N LEU A 73 -8.48 16.83 7.55
CA LEU A 73 -8.81 16.77 8.96
C LEU A 73 -8.19 17.94 9.75
N LEU A 74 -6.98 18.40 9.40
CA LEU A 74 -6.40 19.62 9.97
C LEU A 74 -7.18 20.87 9.59
N ALA A 75 -7.59 21.00 8.32
CA ALA A 75 -8.40 22.11 7.85
C ALA A 75 -9.75 22.23 8.58
N LEU A 76 -10.31 21.09 9.01
CA LEU A 76 -11.45 21.05 9.92
C LEU A 76 -11.06 21.39 11.36
N THR A 77 -10.08 20.69 11.91
CA THR A 77 -9.84 20.65 13.36
C THR A 77 -9.07 21.85 13.89
N VAL A 78 -8.10 22.41 13.16
CA VAL A 78 -7.26 23.51 13.64
C VAL A 78 -8.04 24.80 13.91
N PRO A 79 -8.93 25.27 13.00
CA PRO A 79 -9.73 26.47 13.28
C PRO A 79 -10.67 26.27 14.47
N LEU A 80 -11.33 25.12 14.53
CA LEU A 80 -12.26 24.78 15.61
C LEU A 80 -11.51 24.62 16.94
N PHE A 81 -10.33 23.99 16.95
CA PHE A 81 -9.45 23.85 18.12
C PHE A 81 -9.06 25.20 18.67
N SER A 82 -8.54 26.07 17.80
CA SER A 82 -8.05 27.38 18.20
C SER A 82 -9.18 28.23 18.78
N PHE A 83 -10.36 28.19 18.16
CA PHE A 83 -11.52 28.93 18.64
C PHE A 83 -12.02 28.40 19.99
N SER A 84 -12.20 27.08 20.13
CA SER A 84 -12.61 26.45 21.40
C SER A 84 -11.60 26.69 22.52
N PHE A 85 -10.30 26.56 22.25
CA PHE A 85 -9.28 26.75 23.27
C PHE A 85 -9.28 28.17 23.85
N LEU A 86 -9.57 29.18 23.03
CA LEU A 86 -9.57 30.59 23.44
C LEU A 86 -10.86 31.03 24.16
N HIS A 87 -12.00 30.41 23.85
CA HIS A 87 -13.32 30.92 24.26
C HIS A 87 -14.15 29.93 25.09
N SER A 88 -13.76 28.67 25.20
CA SER A 88 -14.51 27.67 25.96
C SER A 88 -14.20 27.73 27.46
N PRO A 89 -15.15 27.33 28.33
CA PRO A 89 -14.94 27.29 29.77
C PRO A 89 -13.89 26.24 30.18
N ALA A 90 -13.30 26.41 31.36
CA ALA A 90 -12.23 25.54 31.90
C ALA A 90 -12.44 24.01 31.75
N PRO A 91 -13.61 23.42 32.04
CA PRO A 91 -13.79 21.97 31.85
C PRO A 91 -13.62 21.52 30.39
N ALA A 92 -14.02 22.35 29.42
CA ALA A 92 -13.86 22.03 28.01
C ALA A 92 -12.40 22.20 27.54
N SER A 93 -11.66 23.18 28.06
CA SER A 93 -10.23 23.32 27.74
C SER A 93 -9.38 22.19 28.33
N VAL A 94 -9.70 21.72 29.54
CA VAL A 94 -9.08 20.52 30.12
C VAL A 94 -9.37 19.28 29.26
N ALA A 95 -10.62 19.13 28.79
CA ALA A 95 -11.00 18.03 27.90
C ALA A 95 -10.28 18.07 26.55
N LEU A 96 -10.08 19.26 25.96
CA LEU A 96 -9.26 19.46 24.75
C LEU A 96 -7.83 18.94 24.95
N LEU A 97 -7.19 19.33 26.05
CA LEU A 97 -5.81 18.91 26.36
C LEU A 97 -5.72 17.40 26.63
N ALA A 98 -6.69 16.82 27.35
CA ALA A 98 -6.78 15.38 27.56
C ALA A 98 -6.96 14.61 26.24
N GLY A 99 -7.81 15.14 25.35
CA GLY A 99 -7.99 14.66 23.98
C GLY A 99 -6.68 14.67 23.21
N LEU A 100 -5.96 15.79 23.23
CA LEU A 100 -4.68 15.96 22.55
C LEU A 100 -3.61 14.98 23.06
N GLY A 101 -3.49 14.80 24.38
CA GLY A 101 -2.57 13.82 24.96
C GLY A 101 -2.92 12.38 24.55
N THR A 102 -4.20 12.02 24.60
CA THR A 102 -4.68 10.68 24.20
C THR A 102 -4.49 10.43 22.71
N GLY A 103 -4.81 11.41 21.88
CA GLY A 103 -4.61 11.37 20.43
C GLY A 103 -3.14 11.18 20.07
N ALA A 104 -2.23 11.89 20.76
CA ALA A 104 -0.79 11.75 20.56
C ALA A 104 -0.30 10.34 20.94
N ALA A 105 -0.76 9.79 22.07
CA ALA A 105 -0.41 8.43 22.48
C ALA A 105 -0.87 7.37 21.46
N VAL A 106 -2.09 7.49 20.93
CA VAL A 106 -2.60 6.60 19.87
C VAL A 106 -1.83 6.78 18.57
N ALA A 107 -1.53 8.01 18.16
CA ALA A 107 -0.73 8.31 16.98
C ALA A 107 0.67 7.68 17.07
N ILE A 108 1.37 7.86 18.18
CA ILE A 108 2.70 7.27 18.42
C ILE A 108 2.61 5.74 18.43
N GLY A 109 1.64 5.17 19.16
CA GLY A 109 1.47 3.72 19.25
C GLY A 109 1.12 3.05 17.91
N THR A 110 0.32 3.72 17.07
CA THR A 110 -0.01 3.22 15.72
C THR A 110 1.16 3.38 14.76
N PHE A 111 1.92 4.48 14.85
CA PHE A 111 3.14 4.70 14.06
C PHE A 111 4.20 3.64 14.40
N TRP A 112 4.49 3.37 15.67
CA TRP A 112 5.44 2.35 16.09
C TRP A 112 5.05 0.93 15.70
N LYS A 113 3.75 0.64 15.58
CA LYS A 113 3.26 -0.67 15.13
C LYS A 113 3.10 -0.75 13.60
N ASN A 114 3.37 0.32 12.87
CA ASN A 114 3.09 0.46 11.43
C ASN A 114 1.63 0.08 11.09
N ARG A 115 0.67 0.63 11.85
CA ARG A 115 -0.77 0.37 11.75
C ARG A 115 -1.57 1.59 11.32
N ALA A 116 -1.23 2.14 10.15
CA ALA A 116 -1.96 3.25 9.55
C ALA A 116 -3.46 2.92 9.30
N ASP A 117 -3.79 1.64 9.12
CA ASP A 117 -5.16 1.13 9.03
C ASP A 117 -5.98 1.43 10.31
N ILE A 118 -5.39 1.18 11.48
CA ILE A 118 -6.00 1.48 12.78
C ILE A 118 -6.13 3.00 12.96
N LEU A 119 -5.09 3.77 12.60
CA LEU A 119 -5.11 5.22 12.72
C LEU A 119 -6.25 5.85 11.90
N SER A 120 -6.38 5.46 10.62
CA SER A 120 -7.48 5.93 9.76
C SER A 120 -8.86 5.50 10.28
N TRP A 121 -9.00 4.26 10.75
CA TRP A 121 -10.25 3.78 11.34
C TRP A 121 -10.64 4.58 12.58
N THR A 122 -9.70 4.79 13.50
CA THR A 122 -9.93 5.57 14.72
C THR A 122 -10.27 7.02 14.41
N ALA A 123 -9.54 7.67 13.49
CA ALA A 123 -9.85 9.03 13.06
C ALA A 123 -11.29 9.16 12.52
N ARG A 124 -11.73 8.22 11.67
CA ARG A 124 -13.11 8.21 11.15
C ARG A 124 -14.15 7.99 12.24
N PHE A 125 -13.86 7.10 13.19
CA PHE A 125 -14.75 6.85 14.32
C PHE A 125 -14.91 8.12 15.17
N VAL A 126 -13.80 8.78 15.50
CA VAL A 126 -13.81 10.00 16.31
C VAL A 126 -14.45 11.18 15.55
N VAL A 127 -14.24 11.31 14.24
CA VAL A 127 -14.98 12.30 13.41
C VAL A 127 -16.48 12.08 13.45
N LYS A 128 -16.95 10.82 13.34
CA LYS A 128 -18.38 10.51 13.46
C LYS A 128 -18.91 10.88 14.84
N LEU A 129 -18.18 10.49 15.90
CA LEU A 129 -18.57 10.79 17.27
C LEU A 129 -18.66 12.30 17.49
N PHE A 130 -17.63 13.06 17.08
CA PHE A 130 -17.60 14.51 17.11
C PHE A 130 -18.79 15.15 16.38
N SER A 131 -19.09 14.67 15.17
CA SER A 131 -20.18 15.20 14.34
C SER A 131 -21.55 14.92 14.96
N VAL A 132 -21.74 13.73 15.55
CA VAL A 132 -22.97 13.39 16.28
C VAL A 132 -23.13 14.27 17.52
N THR A 133 -22.07 14.47 18.30
CA THR A 133 -22.11 15.35 19.48
C THR A 133 -22.47 16.79 19.09
N LEU A 134 -21.84 17.33 18.04
CA LEU A 134 -22.17 18.66 17.52
C LEU A 134 -23.61 18.75 17.00
N ALA A 135 -24.10 17.73 16.29
CA ALA A 135 -25.47 17.72 15.81
C ALA A 135 -26.49 17.76 16.96
N VAL A 136 -26.24 17.00 18.03
CA VAL A 136 -27.08 17.05 19.25
C VAL A 136 -27.05 18.45 19.86
N VAL A 137 -25.89 19.08 19.96
CA VAL A 137 -25.77 20.47 20.46
C VAL A 137 -26.55 21.45 19.59
N ILE A 138 -26.43 21.37 18.26
CA ILE A 138 -27.17 22.22 17.33
C ILE A 138 -28.68 22.03 17.51
N ILE A 139 -29.17 20.79 17.63
CA ILE A 139 -30.59 20.49 17.82
C ILE A 139 -31.10 21.08 19.15
N LEU A 140 -30.33 20.96 20.23
CA LEU A 140 -30.68 21.53 21.52
C LEU A 140 -30.76 23.07 21.47
N LEU A 141 -29.80 23.71 20.79
CA LEU A 141 -29.81 25.16 20.59
C LEU A 141 -30.95 25.62 19.66
N LEU A 142 -31.40 24.77 18.74
CA LEU A 142 -32.51 25.07 17.82
C LEU A 142 -33.84 25.31 18.55
N VAL A 143 -33.96 24.79 19.77
CA VAL A 143 -35.12 25.00 20.65
C VAL A 143 -35.11 26.42 21.25
N SER A 144 -33.94 27.06 21.36
CA SER A 144 -33.75 28.33 22.09
C SER A 144 -33.26 29.50 21.23
N ALA A 145 -32.97 29.32 19.94
CA ALA A 145 -32.37 30.32 19.06
C ALA A 145 -33.01 30.33 17.65
N PRO A 146 -32.77 31.36 16.81
CA PRO A 146 -33.41 31.51 15.51
C PRO A 146 -33.11 30.34 14.55
N VAL A 147 -34.18 29.77 13.98
CA VAL A 147 -34.16 28.54 13.17
C VAL A 147 -33.25 28.64 11.93
N LEU A 148 -33.14 29.82 11.32
CA LEU A 148 -32.40 30.03 10.06
C LEU A 148 -30.88 29.93 10.22
N SER A 149 -30.30 30.47 11.31
CA SER A 149 -28.84 30.42 11.54
C SER A 149 -28.37 29.03 11.94
N LEU A 150 -29.14 28.34 12.78
CA LEU A 150 -28.81 27.00 13.27
C LEU A 150 -29.11 25.90 12.24
N GLY A 151 -30.16 26.07 11.41
CA GLY A 151 -30.42 25.19 10.26
C GLY A 151 -29.28 25.23 9.23
N GLY A 152 -28.74 26.42 8.96
CA GLY A 152 -27.54 26.58 8.14
C GLY A 152 -26.31 25.89 8.76
N GLY A 153 -26.12 26.03 10.07
CA GLY A 153 -25.05 25.34 10.81
C GLY A 153 -25.11 23.81 10.69
N LEU A 154 -26.31 23.21 10.77
CA LEU A 154 -26.50 21.76 10.60
C LEU A 154 -26.15 21.30 9.18
N ALA A 155 -26.56 22.06 8.16
CA ALA A 155 -26.23 21.75 6.77
C ALA A 155 -24.71 21.83 6.51
N VAL A 156 -24.05 22.86 7.05
CA VAL A 156 -22.59 23.02 6.99
C VAL A 156 -21.88 21.88 7.71
N LEU A 157 -22.35 21.49 8.91
CA LEU A 157 -21.80 20.37 9.66
C LEU A 157 -21.93 19.05 8.89
N LEU A 158 -23.09 18.79 8.28
CA LEU A 158 -23.30 17.59 7.47
C LEU A 158 -22.36 17.56 6.26
N ALA A 159 -22.23 18.69 5.55
CA ALA A 159 -21.31 18.81 4.42
C ALA A 159 -19.85 18.56 4.84
N LEU A 160 -19.40 19.17 5.94
CA LEU A 160 -18.07 18.95 6.52
C LEU A 160 -17.85 17.48 6.88
N THR A 161 -18.82 16.85 7.55
CA THR A 161 -18.74 15.45 7.97
C THR A 161 -18.58 14.54 6.76
N LEU A 162 -19.38 14.74 5.71
CA LEU A 162 -19.31 13.95 4.48
C LEU A 162 -17.97 14.16 3.76
N LEU A 163 -17.50 15.41 3.63
CA LEU A 163 -16.22 15.73 2.98
C LEU A 163 -15.04 15.10 3.73
N VAL A 164 -15.00 15.20 5.06
CA VAL A 164 -13.92 14.60 5.87
C VAL A 164 -13.98 13.08 5.83
N LEU A 165 -15.16 12.47 5.96
CA LEU A 165 -15.30 11.00 5.91
C LEU A 165 -14.99 10.41 4.53
N TRP A 166 -15.21 11.20 3.46
CA TRP A 166 -14.82 10.84 2.10
C TRP A 166 -13.31 10.97 1.89
N SER A 167 -12.70 12.01 2.46
CA SER A 167 -11.25 12.30 2.32
C SER A 167 -10.37 11.38 3.18
N VAL A 168 -10.83 11.00 4.38
CA VAL A 168 -10.16 10.00 5.22
C VAL A 168 -10.48 8.60 4.68
N ARG A 169 -9.75 8.20 3.63
CA ARG A 169 -9.89 6.89 2.99
C ARG A 169 -9.53 5.76 3.95
N ARG A 170 -10.23 4.62 3.84
CA ARG A 170 -9.84 3.38 4.53
C ARG A 170 -8.52 2.91 3.95
N VAL A 171 -7.52 2.76 4.80
CA VAL A 171 -6.24 2.15 4.41
C VAL A 171 -6.29 0.68 4.78
N ARG A 172 -6.17 -0.21 3.78
CA ARG A 172 -5.87 -1.63 4.04
C ARG A 172 -4.44 -1.76 4.53
N ARG A 173 -4.13 -2.87 5.20
CA ARG A 173 -2.78 -3.16 5.69
C ARG A 173 -1.73 -2.90 4.60
N THR A 174 -0.58 -2.38 5.01
CA THR A 174 0.57 -2.02 4.16
C THR A 174 1.29 -3.21 3.54
N GLU A 175 0.75 -4.43 3.68
CA GLU A 175 1.26 -5.64 3.03
C GLU A 175 1.33 -5.39 1.50
N THR A 176 2.53 -5.57 0.95
CA THR A 176 2.82 -5.44 -0.47
C THR A 176 2.86 -6.82 -1.08
N PHE A 177 2.16 -7.01 -2.19
CA PHE A 177 2.15 -8.26 -2.94
C PHE A 177 2.77 -8.04 -4.32
N ILE A 178 3.62 -8.94 -4.77
CA ILE A 178 4.30 -8.85 -6.08
C ILE A 178 3.68 -9.87 -7.04
N LEU A 179 3.16 -9.37 -8.15
CA LEU A 179 2.53 -10.12 -9.22
C LEU A 179 3.38 -10.01 -10.49
N GLY A 180 3.84 -11.13 -11.03
CA GLY A 180 4.68 -11.14 -12.23
C GLY A 180 4.62 -12.46 -12.99
N PRO A 181 4.62 -12.44 -14.33
CA PRO A 181 4.64 -13.66 -15.14
C PRO A 181 5.95 -14.43 -14.95
N LYS A 182 6.02 -15.65 -15.51
CA LYS A 182 7.28 -16.39 -15.60
C LYS A 182 8.31 -15.54 -16.38
N GLY A 183 9.57 -15.54 -15.95
CA GLY A 183 10.65 -14.78 -16.61
C GLY A 183 10.82 -13.32 -16.17
N SER A 184 9.82 -12.72 -15.50
CA SER A 184 9.85 -11.32 -15.04
C SER A 184 10.91 -10.97 -13.97
N GLY A 185 11.70 -11.94 -13.51
CA GLY A 185 12.75 -11.72 -12.52
C GLY A 185 12.27 -11.65 -11.07
N LYS A 186 11.10 -12.23 -10.73
CA LYS A 186 10.55 -12.26 -9.35
C LYS A 186 11.58 -12.70 -8.30
N THR A 187 12.24 -13.83 -8.53
CA THR A 187 13.20 -14.42 -7.60
C THR A 187 14.43 -13.54 -7.45
N LEU A 188 15.02 -13.05 -8.56
CA LEU A 188 16.14 -12.10 -8.49
C LEU A 188 15.76 -10.79 -7.79
N LEU A 189 14.54 -10.29 -8.02
CA LEU A 189 14.03 -9.09 -7.35
C LEU A 189 13.89 -9.31 -5.83
N LEU A 190 13.41 -10.48 -5.41
CA LEU A 190 13.37 -10.89 -4.01
C LEU A 190 14.77 -10.85 -3.39
N LEU A 191 15.78 -11.43 -4.06
CA LEU A 191 17.16 -11.46 -3.55
C LEU A 191 17.76 -10.05 -3.47
N ALA A 192 17.51 -9.20 -4.45
CA ALA A 192 17.94 -7.81 -4.43
C ALA A 192 17.28 -7.02 -3.30
N MET A 193 15.97 -7.21 -3.09
CA MET A 193 15.22 -6.61 -1.98
C MET A 193 15.70 -7.11 -0.63
N TYR A 194 15.98 -8.41 -0.50
CA TYR A 194 16.56 -9.01 0.69
C TYR A 194 17.94 -8.40 1.01
N SER A 195 18.84 -8.37 0.03
CA SER A 195 20.19 -7.79 0.19
C SER A 195 20.12 -6.32 0.63
N HIS A 196 19.25 -5.53 -0.02
CA HIS A 196 19.03 -4.14 0.35
C HIS A 196 18.47 -4.00 1.77
N LEU A 197 17.48 -4.80 2.15
CA LEU A 197 16.88 -4.77 3.49
C LEU A 197 17.85 -5.15 4.61
N VAL A 198 18.67 -6.18 4.39
CA VAL A 198 19.66 -6.61 5.37
C VAL A 198 20.71 -5.53 5.58
N ARG A 199 21.22 -4.93 4.49
CA ARG A 199 22.27 -3.90 4.54
C ARG A 199 21.78 -2.58 5.11
N GLU A 200 20.65 -2.06 4.63
CA GLU A 200 20.18 -0.70 4.96
C GLU A 200 19.27 -0.63 6.18
N PHE A 201 18.56 -1.72 6.50
CA PHE A 201 17.50 -1.71 7.53
C PHE A 201 17.75 -2.71 8.66
N SER A 202 18.95 -3.28 8.75
CA SER A 202 19.30 -4.36 9.71
C SER A 202 18.25 -5.48 9.69
N GLY A 203 17.86 -5.88 8.48
CA GLY A 203 16.70 -6.71 8.25
C GLY A 203 16.85 -8.16 8.71
N GLN A 204 15.72 -8.80 8.97
CA GLN A 204 15.58 -10.22 9.25
C GLN A 204 14.61 -10.85 8.24
N ARG A 205 14.83 -12.12 7.91
CA ARG A 205 13.92 -12.91 7.09
C ARG A 205 13.27 -14.01 7.91
N GLU A 206 12.07 -14.38 7.51
CA GLU A 206 11.44 -15.64 7.84
C GLU A 206 10.86 -16.21 6.54
N GLU A 207 10.81 -17.54 6.41
CA GLU A 207 10.34 -18.20 5.20
C GLU A 207 9.48 -19.43 5.52
N VAL A 208 8.43 -19.64 4.72
CA VAL A 208 7.68 -20.90 4.66
C VAL A 208 7.68 -21.35 3.21
N ILE A 209 8.27 -22.51 2.95
CA ILE A 209 8.44 -23.09 1.62
C ILE A 209 7.70 -24.42 1.55
N PHE A 210 6.89 -24.58 0.50
CA PHE A 210 6.23 -25.81 0.07
C PHE A 210 6.75 -26.14 -1.33
N ALA A 211 7.73 -27.04 -1.42
CA ALA A 211 8.32 -27.48 -2.68
C ALA A 211 8.82 -28.93 -2.56
N GLY A 212 9.05 -29.61 -3.68
CA GLY A 212 9.67 -30.92 -3.69
C GLY A 212 11.11 -30.88 -3.18
N ASP A 213 11.85 -29.86 -3.62
CA ASP A 213 13.17 -29.50 -3.10
C ASP A 213 13.09 -28.13 -2.41
N GLU A 214 12.95 -28.13 -1.09
CA GLU A 214 12.86 -26.92 -0.28
C GLU A 214 14.17 -26.12 -0.30
N GLU A 215 15.31 -26.80 -0.25
CA GLU A 215 16.62 -26.16 -0.09
C GLU A 215 16.92 -25.25 -1.28
N GLN A 216 16.55 -25.67 -2.50
CA GLN A 216 16.71 -24.85 -3.71
C GLN A 216 15.96 -23.52 -3.69
N MET A 217 14.89 -23.41 -2.89
CA MET A 217 14.11 -22.18 -2.78
C MET A 217 14.52 -21.32 -1.58
N ARG A 218 15.42 -21.79 -0.72
CA ARG A 218 15.91 -21.00 0.42
C ARG A 218 16.77 -19.85 -0.06
N ILE A 219 16.63 -18.68 0.58
CA ILE A 219 17.39 -17.49 0.16
C ILE A 219 18.91 -17.74 0.28
N GLU A 220 19.37 -18.55 1.25
CA GLU A 220 20.77 -18.97 1.38
C GLU A 220 21.26 -19.67 0.11
N HIS A 221 20.52 -20.68 -0.37
CA HIS A 221 20.90 -21.45 -1.55
C HIS A 221 20.84 -20.58 -2.81
N LEU A 222 19.78 -19.80 -2.96
CA LEU A 222 19.61 -18.88 -4.08
C LEU A 222 20.72 -17.83 -4.17
N LEU A 223 21.27 -17.39 -3.05
CA LEU A 223 22.43 -16.49 -3.02
C LEU A 223 23.73 -17.24 -3.33
N SER A 224 23.89 -18.46 -2.82
CA SER A 224 25.05 -19.32 -3.13
C SER A 224 25.13 -19.65 -4.63
N ASP A 225 24.01 -20.01 -5.24
CA ASP A 225 23.91 -20.26 -6.68
C ASP A 225 24.38 -19.02 -7.47
N LEU A 226 23.90 -17.83 -7.07
CA LEU A 226 24.36 -16.59 -7.69
C LEU A 226 25.87 -16.41 -7.54
N GLU A 227 26.46 -16.64 -6.37
CA GLU A 227 27.91 -16.52 -6.16
C GLU A 227 28.71 -17.49 -7.06
N ASP A 228 28.17 -18.68 -7.32
CA ASP A 228 28.72 -19.66 -8.25
C ASP A 228 28.46 -19.32 -9.73
N GLY A 229 27.68 -18.28 -10.01
CA GLY A 229 27.30 -17.82 -11.34
C GLY A 229 26.14 -18.62 -11.95
N THR A 230 25.39 -19.37 -11.16
CA THR A 230 24.16 -20.02 -11.61
C THR A 230 22.96 -19.13 -11.30
N LEU A 231 22.12 -18.89 -12.30
CA LEU A 231 20.87 -18.17 -12.07
C LEU A 231 19.89 -19.07 -11.30
N PRO A 232 19.17 -18.53 -10.30
CA PRO A 232 18.06 -19.20 -9.66
C PRO A 232 17.11 -19.86 -10.65
N PRO A 233 16.75 -21.15 -10.45
CA PRO A 233 15.79 -21.81 -11.33
C PRO A 233 14.42 -21.14 -11.21
N PRO A 234 13.59 -21.18 -12.27
CA PRO A 234 12.21 -20.74 -12.18
C PRO A 234 11.44 -21.58 -11.15
N THR A 235 10.59 -20.94 -10.36
CA THR A 235 9.70 -21.61 -9.40
C THR A 235 8.89 -22.72 -10.07
N GLU A 236 8.92 -23.92 -9.48
CA GLU A 236 8.18 -25.08 -9.96
C GLU A 236 6.66 -24.85 -9.94
N GLU A 237 5.94 -25.62 -10.76
CA GLU A 237 4.50 -25.49 -10.93
C GLU A 237 3.67 -25.69 -9.67
N THR A 238 4.14 -26.48 -8.71
CA THR A 238 3.50 -26.69 -7.40
C THR A 238 4.28 -26.05 -6.26
N GLY A 239 5.36 -25.31 -6.58
CA GLY A 239 6.18 -24.61 -5.61
C GLY A 239 5.50 -23.36 -5.09
N LEU A 240 5.52 -23.17 -3.77
CA LEU A 240 5.09 -21.96 -3.09
C LEU A 240 6.10 -21.62 -2.00
N ALA A 241 6.70 -20.43 -2.09
CA ALA A 241 7.50 -19.89 -1.01
C ALA A 241 6.94 -18.54 -0.57
N VAL A 242 6.80 -18.36 0.75
CA VAL A 242 6.36 -17.12 1.37
C VAL A 242 7.49 -16.60 2.25
N TYR A 243 8.08 -15.49 1.84
CA TYR A 243 9.17 -14.83 2.56
C TYR A 243 8.64 -13.59 3.26
N ARG A 244 8.85 -13.49 4.58
CA ARG A 244 8.56 -12.30 5.37
C ARG A 244 9.87 -11.58 5.65
N LEU A 245 10.09 -10.48 4.95
CA LEU A 245 11.24 -9.60 5.16
C LEU A 245 10.84 -8.50 6.14
N SER A 246 11.63 -8.31 7.19
CA SER A 246 11.40 -7.28 8.20
C SER A 246 12.66 -6.47 8.46
N GLY A 247 12.53 -5.22 8.88
CA GLY A 247 13.66 -4.34 9.18
C GLY A 247 13.23 -3.12 10.00
N ARG A 248 14.13 -2.17 10.23
CA ARG A 248 13.85 -0.91 10.95
C ARG A 248 14.26 0.31 10.16
N ARG A 249 13.29 1.10 9.72
CA ARG A 249 13.55 2.43 9.13
C ARG A 249 13.90 3.43 10.22
N PHE A 250 14.98 4.18 10.01
CA PHE A 250 15.54 5.12 10.99
C PHE A 250 15.79 4.47 12.36
N GLN A 251 16.11 3.16 12.40
CA GLN A 251 16.29 2.34 13.61
C GLN A 251 15.06 2.22 14.54
N VAL A 252 13.94 2.89 14.26
CA VAL A 252 12.78 2.99 15.17
C VAL A 252 11.50 2.43 14.55
N ALA A 253 11.23 2.67 13.26
CA ALA A 253 9.97 2.28 12.64
C ALA A 253 10.06 0.87 12.01
N PRO A 254 9.27 -0.13 12.45
CA PRO A 254 9.33 -1.46 11.89
C PRO A 254 8.76 -1.48 10.48
N VAL A 255 9.52 -2.12 9.60
CA VAL A 255 9.22 -2.28 8.21
C VAL A 255 8.99 -3.77 7.95
N ARG A 256 7.91 -4.14 7.24
CA ARG A 256 7.60 -5.53 6.92
C ARG A 256 7.02 -5.65 5.52
N THR A 257 7.58 -6.55 4.72
CA THR A 257 7.06 -6.92 3.40
C THR A 257 7.01 -8.44 3.27
N ALA A 258 5.92 -8.93 2.71
CA ALA A 258 5.78 -10.33 2.34
C ALA A 258 6.06 -10.47 0.83
N PHE A 259 6.89 -11.42 0.47
CA PHE A 259 7.10 -11.85 -0.91
C PHE A 259 6.55 -13.25 -1.04
N ILE A 260 5.81 -13.48 -2.11
CA ILE A 260 5.30 -14.81 -2.42
C ILE A 260 5.90 -15.18 -3.76
N ASP A 261 6.75 -16.20 -3.76
CA ASP A 261 7.26 -16.79 -4.97
C ASP A 261 6.40 -18.00 -5.35
N TYR A 262 5.92 -17.99 -6.58
CA TYR A 262 4.95 -18.95 -7.11
C TYR A 262 5.09 -19.02 -8.63
N ALA A 263 4.67 -20.14 -9.21
CA ALA A 263 4.62 -20.30 -10.65
C ALA A 263 3.67 -19.27 -11.29
N GLY A 264 4.16 -18.54 -12.30
CA GLY A 264 3.43 -17.45 -12.95
C GLY A 264 2.06 -17.83 -13.54
N LYS A 265 1.77 -19.13 -13.74
CA LYS A 265 0.45 -19.61 -14.18
C LYS A 265 -0.68 -19.27 -13.21
N TYR A 266 -0.38 -19.09 -11.92
CA TYR A 266 -1.37 -18.71 -10.89
C TYR A 266 -1.51 -17.20 -10.71
N ALA A 267 -0.87 -16.39 -11.57
CA ALA A 267 -1.01 -14.93 -11.52
C ALA A 267 -2.43 -14.45 -11.91
N ALA A 268 -3.22 -15.29 -12.57
CA ALA A 268 -4.61 -14.99 -12.90
C ALA A 268 -5.52 -15.17 -11.67
N PRO A 269 -6.42 -14.21 -11.38
CA PRO A 269 -7.32 -14.31 -10.24
C PRO A 269 -8.29 -15.48 -10.43
N LEU A 270 -8.45 -16.28 -9.37
CA LEU A 270 -9.45 -17.35 -9.33
C LEU A 270 -10.88 -16.80 -9.45
N SER A 271 -11.75 -17.56 -10.12
CA SER A 271 -13.19 -17.33 -10.02
C SER A 271 -13.65 -17.63 -8.58
N ARG A 272 -14.73 -16.97 -8.12
CA ARG A 272 -15.26 -17.20 -6.77
C ARG A 272 -15.61 -18.68 -6.51
N ALA A 273 -16.12 -19.38 -7.53
CA ALA A 273 -16.43 -20.80 -7.43
C ALA A 273 -15.15 -21.65 -7.26
N ALA A 274 -14.16 -21.44 -8.12
CA ALA A 274 -12.88 -22.16 -8.05
C ALA A 274 -12.15 -21.92 -6.72
N TYR A 275 -12.19 -20.68 -6.21
CA TYR A 275 -11.62 -20.35 -4.90
C TYR A 275 -12.33 -21.08 -3.75
N ALA A 276 -13.67 -21.09 -3.75
CA ALA A 276 -14.46 -21.78 -2.73
C ALA A 276 -14.20 -23.31 -2.75
N ASP A 277 -14.06 -23.91 -3.93
CA ASP A 277 -13.82 -25.34 -4.06
C ASP A 277 -12.39 -25.72 -3.67
N ALA A 278 -11.38 -24.93 -4.05
CA ALA A 278 -10.01 -25.11 -3.58
C ALA A 278 -9.90 -24.98 -2.05
N LEU A 279 -10.62 -24.02 -1.44
CA LEU A 279 -10.69 -23.91 0.02
C LEU A 279 -11.32 -25.14 0.68
N LYS A 280 -12.38 -25.70 0.10
CA LYS A 280 -13.01 -26.93 0.64
C LYS A 280 -12.04 -28.10 0.59
N ARG A 281 -11.25 -28.24 -0.49
CA ARG A 281 -10.24 -29.30 -0.62
C ARG A 281 -9.17 -29.19 0.47
N ILE A 282 -8.58 -28.01 0.64
CA ILE A 282 -7.59 -27.76 1.70
C ILE A 282 -8.22 -28.01 3.08
N ALA A 283 -9.43 -27.50 3.31
CA ALA A 283 -10.13 -27.64 4.59
C ALA A 283 -10.45 -29.10 4.93
N ALA A 284 -10.85 -29.90 3.95
CA ALA A 284 -11.06 -31.34 4.11
C ALA A 284 -9.75 -32.06 4.43
N ALA A 285 -8.66 -31.73 3.74
CA ALA A 285 -7.33 -32.29 3.97
C ALA A 285 -6.81 -32.03 5.39
N VAL A 286 -7.04 -30.84 5.94
CA VAL A 286 -6.55 -30.47 7.28
C VAL A 286 -7.58 -30.70 8.40
N GLY A 287 -8.77 -31.23 8.08
CA GLY A 287 -9.83 -31.46 9.05
C GLY A 287 -10.41 -30.18 9.68
N ALA A 288 -10.40 -29.05 8.96
CA ALA A 288 -10.87 -27.76 9.45
C ALA A 288 -12.11 -27.26 8.69
N GLU A 289 -12.82 -26.30 9.27
CA GLU A 289 -13.90 -25.62 8.55
C GLU A 289 -13.33 -24.67 7.47
N PRO A 290 -13.89 -24.63 6.24
CA PRO A 290 -13.39 -23.77 5.15
C PRO A 290 -13.26 -22.30 5.54
N ARG A 291 -14.19 -21.76 6.34
CA ARG A 291 -14.14 -20.37 6.83
C ARG A 291 -12.93 -20.11 7.74
N ARG A 292 -12.52 -21.10 8.54
CA ARG A 292 -11.34 -20.98 9.41
C ARG A 292 -10.06 -20.97 8.59
N VAL A 293 -9.98 -21.83 7.58
CA VAL A 293 -8.86 -21.85 6.62
C VAL A 293 -8.79 -20.51 5.90
N GLU A 294 -9.89 -20.02 5.31
CA GLU A 294 -9.94 -18.75 4.58
C GLU A 294 -9.49 -17.54 5.44
N ALA A 295 -9.84 -17.53 6.73
CA ALA A 295 -9.45 -16.46 7.66
C ALA A 295 -7.97 -16.49 8.06
N LYS A 296 -7.34 -17.67 7.99
CA LYS A 296 -5.97 -17.91 8.49
C LYS A 296 -4.93 -18.13 7.39
N ILE A 297 -5.32 -18.55 6.18
CA ILE A 297 -4.40 -18.97 5.10
C ILE A 297 -3.38 -17.90 4.67
N ARG A 298 -3.65 -16.62 4.95
CA ARG A 298 -2.71 -15.51 4.73
C ARG A 298 -1.67 -15.31 5.83
N ARG A 299 -1.80 -15.99 6.96
CA ARG A 299 -0.93 -15.78 8.12
C ARG A 299 0.28 -16.68 7.97
N PHE A 300 1.46 -16.09 8.04
CA PHE A 300 2.72 -16.82 8.01
C PHE A 300 2.73 -17.96 9.03
N GLU A 301 2.28 -17.69 10.26
CA GLU A 301 2.24 -18.67 11.35
C GLU A 301 1.30 -19.84 11.05
N TYR A 302 0.22 -19.59 10.30
CA TYR A 302 -0.70 -20.66 9.90
C TYR A 302 -0.13 -21.49 8.76
N LEU A 303 0.57 -20.88 7.81
CA LEU A 303 1.28 -21.61 6.76
C LEU A 303 2.39 -22.48 7.36
N GLN A 304 3.12 -21.96 8.35
CA GLN A 304 4.10 -22.72 9.10
C GLN A 304 3.47 -23.92 9.82
N HIS A 305 2.34 -23.70 10.51
CA HIS A 305 1.57 -24.79 11.13
C HIS A 305 1.07 -25.84 10.12
N LEU A 306 0.62 -25.42 8.92
CA LEU A 306 0.25 -26.36 7.85
C LEU A 306 1.45 -27.20 7.40
N LYS A 307 2.63 -26.58 7.30
CA LYS A 307 3.87 -27.25 6.94
C LYS A 307 4.35 -28.21 8.02
N GLU A 308 4.25 -27.86 9.29
CA GLU A 308 4.75 -28.69 10.39
C GLU A 308 3.80 -29.85 10.72
N ASP A 309 2.49 -29.59 10.80
CA ASP A 309 1.52 -30.56 11.32
C ASP A 309 0.71 -31.29 10.23
N HIS A 310 0.72 -30.77 9.00
CA HIS A 310 -0.10 -31.30 7.89
C HIS A 310 0.67 -31.51 6.57
N ALA A 311 2.01 -31.53 6.59
CA ALA A 311 2.88 -31.58 5.40
C ALA A 311 2.43 -32.60 4.34
N ALA A 312 2.23 -33.84 4.75
CA ALA A 312 1.95 -34.96 3.84
C ALA A 312 0.61 -34.80 3.10
N VAL A 313 -0.43 -34.34 3.81
CA VAL A 313 -1.75 -34.16 3.20
C VAL A 313 -1.79 -32.90 2.34
N VAL A 314 -1.12 -31.84 2.80
CA VAL A 314 -1.02 -30.57 2.05
C VAL A 314 -0.21 -30.74 0.76
N ALA A 315 0.83 -31.58 0.75
CA ALA A 315 1.59 -31.89 -0.46
C ALA A 315 0.72 -32.45 -1.60
N GLY A 316 -0.33 -33.22 -1.26
CA GLY A 316 -1.31 -33.72 -2.23
C GLY A 316 -2.30 -32.68 -2.76
N GLU A 317 -2.37 -31.51 -2.12
CA GLU A 317 -3.34 -30.45 -2.42
C GLU A 317 -2.66 -29.13 -2.85
N MET A 318 -1.41 -29.19 -3.31
CA MET A 318 -0.64 -28.00 -3.71
C MET A 318 -1.29 -27.21 -4.86
N ASP A 319 -1.95 -27.90 -5.79
CA ASP A 319 -2.71 -27.29 -6.88
C ASP A 319 -3.90 -26.43 -6.39
N ALA A 320 -4.41 -26.72 -5.19
CA ALA A 320 -5.40 -25.91 -4.50
C ALA A 320 -4.75 -24.87 -3.57
N LEU A 321 -3.70 -25.24 -2.83
CA LEU A 321 -3.04 -24.37 -1.87
C LEU A 321 -2.42 -23.14 -2.52
N VAL A 322 -1.61 -23.32 -3.57
CA VAL A 322 -0.89 -22.21 -4.23
C VAL A 322 -1.85 -21.12 -4.70
N PRO A 323 -2.87 -21.40 -5.52
CA PRO A 323 -3.75 -20.34 -6.00
C PRO A 323 -4.64 -19.76 -4.91
N VAL A 324 -5.03 -20.52 -3.87
CA VAL A 324 -5.76 -19.97 -2.71
C VAL A 324 -4.89 -18.99 -1.93
N CYS A 325 -3.63 -19.34 -1.68
CA CYS A 325 -2.65 -18.49 -1.02
C CYS A 325 -2.43 -17.21 -1.83
N VAL A 326 -2.12 -17.33 -3.13
CA VAL A 326 -1.91 -16.19 -4.03
C VAL A 326 -3.14 -15.29 -4.06
N HIS A 327 -4.33 -15.86 -4.29
CA HIS A 327 -5.58 -15.10 -4.35
C HIS A 327 -5.85 -14.35 -3.04
N ARG A 328 -5.70 -15.02 -1.88
CA ARG A 328 -5.99 -14.39 -0.58
C ARG A 328 -5.01 -13.28 -0.23
N HIS A 329 -3.73 -13.45 -0.53
CA HIS A 329 -2.75 -12.39 -0.33
C HIS A 329 -3.02 -11.21 -1.27
N LEU A 330 -3.33 -11.47 -2.54
CA LEU A 330 -3.70 -10.43 -3.50
C LEU A 330 -4.97 -9.66 -3.09
N GLU A 331 -6.02 -10.34 -2.64
CA GLU A 331 -7.25 -9.72 -2.15
C GLU A 331 -7.00 -8.83 -0.93
N THR A 332 -6.13 -9.25 -0.01
CA THR A 332 -5.91 -8.55 1.27
C THR A 332 -4.79 -7.51 1.23
N ALA A 333 -3.92 -7.56 0.22
CA ALA A 333 -2.83 -6.61 0.02
C ALA A 333 -3.35 -5.18 -0.14
N GLY A 334 -2.71 -4.24 0.56
CA GLY A 334 -2.96 -2.81 0.37
C GLY A 334 -2.16 -2.25 -0.81
N LYS A 335 -1.00 -2.85 -1.13
CA LYS A 335 -0.07 -2.48 -2.20
C LYS A 335 0.10 -3.67 -3.15
N VAL A 336 0.01 -3.46 -4.46
CA VAL A 336 0.27 -4.52 -5.46
C VAL A 336 1.30 -4.02 -6.46
N LEU A 337 2.38 -4.78 -6.64
CA LEU A 337 3.44 -4.52 -7.59
C LEU A 337 3.30 -5.45 -8.79
N PHE A 338 3.11 -4.90 -9.97
CA PHE A 338 3.05 -5.60 -11.25
C PHE A 338 4.43 -5.56 -11.91
N LEU A 339 5.04 -6.73 -12.14
CA LEU A 339 6.34 -6.82 -12.78
C LEU A 339 6.23 -6.85 -14.30
N ILE A 340 7.00 -6.01 -14.97
CA ILE A 340 7.13 -5.94 -16.41
C ILE A 340 8.53 -6.43 -16.77
N ASP A 341 8.60 -7.47 -17.57
CA ASP A 341 9.89 -7.98 -18.05
C ASP A 341 10.50 -7.01 -19.07
N GLY A 342 11.68 -6.46 -18.75
CA GLY A 342 12.43 -5.57 -19.64
C GLY A 342 12.76 -6.18 -21.00
N ASP A 343 12.86 -7.52 -21.10
CA ASP A 343 13.12 -8.19 -22.37
C ASP A 343 12.01 -7.94 -23.41
N HIS A 344 10.77 -7.77 -22.96
CA HIS A 344 9.67 -7.40 -23.87
C HIS A 344 9.74 -5.96 -24.35
N ILE A 345 10.45 -5.09 -23.64
CA ILE A 345 10.68 -3.69 -24.02
C ILE A 345 11.86 -3.61 -24.99
N VAL A 346 12.92 -4.39 -24.77
CA VAL A 346 14.01 -4.55 -25.75
C VAL A 346 13.46 -5.09 -27.07
N GLY A 347 12.63 -6.14 -27.02
CA GLY A 347 11.98 -6.75 -28.17
C GLY A 347 10.70 -6.04 -28.65
N PHE A 348 10.49 -4.76 -28.33
CA PHE A 348 9.19 -4.09 -28.50
C PHE A 348 8.63 -4.17 -29.93
N HIS A 349 9.46 -3.96 -30.95
CA HIS A 349 9.03 -4.00 -32.36
C HIS A 349 8.93 -5.40 -32.97
N GLN A 350 9.29 -6.45 -32.22
CA GLN A 350 9.14 -7.84 -32.60
C GLN A 350 7.88 -8.40 -31.90
N ASP A 351 8.03 -9.40 -31.03
CA ASP A 351 6.91 -9.98 -30.27
C ASP A 351 6.63 -9.25 -28.94
N GLY A 352 7.53 -8.36 -28.50
CA GLY A 352 7.45 -7.68 -27.22
C GLY A 352 6.17 -6.86 -27.04
N ARG A 353 5.77 -6.08 -28.05
CA ARG A 353 4.51 -5.30 -27.99
C ARG A 353 3.27 -6.19 -27.81
N ARG A 354 3.23 -7.36 -28.46
CA ARG A 354 2.11 -8.31 -28.31
C ARG A 354 2.08 -8.88 -26.89
N ALA A 355 3.22 -9.30 -26.36
CA ALA A 355 3.35 -9.80 -24.99
C ALA A 355 2.91 -8.74 -23.95
N LEU A 356 3.39 -7.51 -24.09
CA LEU A 356 3.02 -6.38 -23.23
C LEU A 356 1.53 -6.04 -23.31
N THR A 357 0.94 -6.07 -24.51
CA THR A 357 -0.50 -5.83 -24.70
C THR A 357 -1.34 -6.83 -23.89
N HIS A 358 -1.00 -8.12 -23.96
CA HIS A 358 -1.67 -9.17 -23.19
C HIS A 358 -1.44 -9.00 -21.68
N LEU A 359 -0.21 -8.69 -21.27
CA LEU A 359 0.18 -8.49 -19.88
C LEU A 359 -0.62 -7.35 -19.23
N PHE A 360 -0.67 -6.18 -19.87
CA PHE A 360 -1.43 -5.04 -19.35
C PHE A 360 -2.93 -5.29 -19.34
N GLY A 361 -3.47 -6.03 -20.32
CA GLY A 361 -4.86 -6.48 -20.28
C GLY A 361 -5.16 -7.37 -19.07
N GLN A 362 -4.22 -8.25 -18.68
CA GLN A 362 -4.35 -9.06 -17.46
C GLN A 362 -4.29 -8.19 -16.20
N TYR A 363 -3.34 -7.26 -16.12
CA TYR A 363 -3.20 -6.36 -14.97
C TYR A 363 -4.40 -5.43 -14.80
N SER A 364 -4.96 -4.90 -15.88
CA SER A 364 -6.18 -4.08 -15.85
C SER A 364 -7.36 -4.85 -15.22
N ARG A 365 -7.56 -6.12 -15.61
CA ARG A 365 -8.60 -6.99 -15.01
C ARG A 365 -8.35 -7.30 -13.54
N VAL A 366 -7.09 -7.50 -13.14
CA VAL A 366 -6.74 -7.68 -11.72
C VAL A 366 -7.07 -6.41 -10.93
N MET A 367 -6.71 -5.24 -11.45
CA MET A 367 -7.05 -3.95 -10.82
C MET A 367 -8.56 -3.76 -10.70
N GLU A 368 -9.37 -4.19 -11.68
CA GLU A 368 -10.84 -4.16 -11.62
C GLU A 368 -11.41 -5.04 -10.53
N ALA A 369 -10.94 -6.28 -10.46
CA ALA A 369 -11.41 -7.24 -9.46
C ALA A 369 -11.07 -6.79 -8.04
N LEU A 370 -9.92 -6.12 -7.88
CA LEU A 370 -9.44 -5.61 -6.61
C LEU A 370 -10.16 -4.30 -6.23
N GLY A 371 -10.21 -3.32 -7.13
CA GLY A 371 -10.82 -2.00 -6.92
C GLY A 371 -9.84 -0.91 -6.48
N ASP A 372 -10.39 0.27 -6.18
CA ASP A 372 -9.65 1.53 -6.07
C ASP A 372 -9.06 1.83 -4.68
N ASP A 373 -9.21 0.90 -3.72
CA ASP A 373 -8.73 1.05 -2.34
C ASP A 373 -7.27 0.59 -2.14
N ARG A 374 -6.56 0.29 -3.23
CA ARG A 374 -5.16 -0.16 -3.27
C ARG A 374 -4.27 0.83 -3.99
N VAL A 375 -2.97 0.69 -3.78
CA VAL A 375 -1.95 1.35 -4.60
C VAL A 375 -1.32 0.30 -5.50
N TYR A 376 -1.19 0.66 -6.76
CA TYR A 376 -0.59 -0.20 -7.77
C TYR A 376 0.76 0.38 -8.17
N GLY A 377 1.78 -0.46 -8.25
CA GLY A 377 3.07 -0.12 -8.81
C GLY A 377 3.35 -0.97 -10.03
N PHE A 378 3.88 -0.38 -11.10
CA PHE A 378 4.36 -1.09 -12.27
C PHE A 378 5.88 -1.01 -12.25
N VAL A 379 6.54 -2.15 -12.19
CA VAL A 379 7.98 -2.27 -12.00
C VAL A 379 8.58 -2.93 -13.22
N VAL A 380 9.30 -2.18 -14.03
CA VAL A 380 10.10 -2.73 -15.13
C VAL A 380 11.37 -3.32 -14.52
N THR A 381 11.55 -4.62 -14.69
CA THR A 381 12.77 -5.33 -14.31
C THR A 381 13.74 -5.39 -15.49
N LYS A 382 15.00 -5.75 -15.23
CA LYS A 382 16.06 -5.87 -16.26
C LYS A 382 16.30 -4.57 -17.04
N THR A 383 16.27 -3.43 -16.34
CA THR A 383 16.45 -2.11 -16.98
C THR A 383 17.83 -1.95 -17.61
N ASP A 384 18.83 -2.65 -17.10
CA ASP A 384 20.20 -2.79 -17.64
C ASP A 384 20.23 -3.30 -19.09
N ARG A 385 19.22 -4.09 -19.50
CA ARG A 385 19.11 -4.55 -20.89
C ARG A 385 18.57 -3.49 -21.84
N ILE A 386 17.90 -2.46 -21.30
CA ILE A 386 17.29 -1.38 -22.07
C ILE A 386 18.24 -0.19 -22.18
N ARG A 387 18.98 0.12 -21.10
CA ARG A 387 19.89 1.26 -20.99
C ARG A 387 21.13 0.86 -20.19
N ASP A 388 22.26 1.47 -20.51
CA ASP A 388 23.47 1.35 -19.68
C ASP A 388 23.26 2.14 -18.37
N LEU A 389 23.48 1.45 -17.25
CA LEU A 389 23.23 1.97 -15.89
C LEU A 389 24.53 2.21 -15.11
N ALA A 390 25.69 1.85 -15.66
CA ALA A 390 26.96 1.82 -14.90
C ALA A 390 27.34 3.16 -14.27
N GLU A 391 26.99 4.28 -14.91
CA GLU A 391 27.27 5.65 -14.45
C GLU A 391 26.01 6.41 -14.01
N VAL A 392 24.86 5.74 -13.94
CA VAL A 392 23.58 6.39 -13.60
C VAL A 392 23.27 6.16 -12.13
N ASP A 393 23.46 7.17 -11.30
CA ASP A 393 23.09 7.10 -9.89
C ASP A 393 21.57 6.92 -9.69
N ASP A 394 21.20 6.14 -8.67
CA ASP A 394 19.84 5.66 -8.37
C ASP A 394 18.82 6.79 -8.17
N ALA A 395 19.26 7.91 -7.60
CA ALA A 395 18.43 9.07 -7.27
C ALA A 395 18.67 10.28 -8.20
N SER A 396 19.32 10.06 -9.35
CA SER A 396 19.67 11.12 -10.30
C SER A 396 18.54 11.50 -11.26
N GLU A 397 18.64 12.68 -11.87
CA GLU A 397 17.78 13.06 -13.01
C GLU A 397 17.91 12.09 -14.19
N GLY A 398 19.08 11.45 -14.35
CA GLY A 398 19.33 10.43 -15.36
C GLY A 398 18.43 9.21 -15.16
N ALA A 399 18.28 8.75 -13.92
CA ALA A 399 17.38 7.68 -13.54
C ALA A 399 15.91 8.02 -13.84
N GLU A 400 15.46 9.23 -13.52
CA GLU A 400 14.11 9.70 -13.85
C GLU A 400 13.86 9.78 -15.35
N ARG A 401 14.87 10.20 -16.12
CA ARG A 401 14.80 10.26 -17.59
C ARG A 401 14.62 8.87 -18.18
N ILE A 402 15.37 7.87 -17.72
CA ILE A 402 15.23 6.48 -18.17
C ILE A 402 13.81 5.96 -17.89
N GLU A 403 13.30 6.16 -16.66
CA GLU A 403 11.92 5.79 -16.33
C GLU A 403 10.90 6.45 -17.25
N ARG A 404 11.07 7.75 -17.50
CA ARG A 404 10.16 8.52 -18.35
C ARG A 404 10.18 8.04 -19.79
N GLU A 405 11.35 7.72 -20.34
CA GLU A 405 11.48 7.18 -21.70
C GLU A 405 10.77 5.84 -21.85
N ILE A 406 11.02 4.90 -20.92
CA ILE A 406 10.36 3.59 -20.92
C ILE A 406 8.84 3.78 -20.78
N TYR A 407 8.42 4.66 -19.87
CA TYR A 407 7.01 4.98 -19.69
C TYR A 407 6.34 5.51 -20.97
N GLN A 408 7.02 6.42 -21.68
CA GLN A 408 6.54 6.96 -22.96
C GLN A 408 6.49 5.92 -24.09
N GLN A 409 7.32 4.88 -24.03
CA GLN A 409 7.20 3.76 -24.94
C GLN A 409 5.96 2.91 -24.61
N LEU A 410 5.70 2.64 -23.33
CA LEU A 410 4.56 1.83 -22.89
C LEU A 410 3.21 2.51 -23.13
N ILE A 411 3.12 3.85 -23.06
CA ILE A 411 1.89 4.62 -23.33
C ILE A 411 1.40 4.47 -24.78
N GLN A 412 2.23 3.96 -25.69
CA GLN A 412 1.83 3.63 -27.06
C GLN A 412 1.00 2.33 -27.15
N ILE A 413 0.87 1.58 -26.05
CA ILE A 413 0.06 0.37 -25.95
C ILE A 413 -1.32 0.72 -25.41
N SER A 414 -2.37 0.36 -26.15
CA SER A 414 -3.77 0.68 -25.80
C SER A 414 -4.19 0.16 -24.43
N THR A 415 -3.82 -1.07 -24.07
CA THR A 415 -4.13 -1.65 -22.76
C THR A 415 -3.36 -0.99 -21.61
N PHE A 416 -2.20 -0.39 -21.88
CA PHE A 416 -1.50 0.43 -20.88
C PHE A 416 -2.16 1.81 -20.72
N ASN A 417 -2.73 2.37 -21.79
CA ASN A 417 -3.49 3.62 -21.71
C ASN A 417 -4.72 3.51 -20.81
N GLU A 418 -5.37 2.36 -20.75
CA GLU A 418 -6.45 2.12 -19.78
C GLU A 418 -5.95 2.25 -18.33
N ILE A 419 -4.78 1.69 -18.04
CA ILE A 419 -4.13 1.78 -16.72
C ILE A 419 -3.72 3.23 -16.44
N HIS A 420 -3.15 3.93 -17.42
CA HIS A 420 -2.80 5.35 -17.33
C HIS A 420 -4.04 6.20 -16.98
N ASN A 421 -5.15 6.01 -17.69
CA ASN A 421 -6.39 6.74 -17.43
C ASN A 421 -6.96 6.42 -16.03
N ARG A 422 -6.86 5.16 -15.58
CA ARG A 422 -7.27 4.77 -14.22
C ARG A 422 -6.40 5.43 -13.14
N ALA A 423 -5.16 5.81 -13.46
CA ALA A 423 -4.28 6.50 -12.52
C ALA A 423 -4.77 7.92 -12.12
N LEU A 424 -5.82 8.45 -12.77
CA LEU A 424 -6.51 9.68 -12.36
C LEU A 424 -7.32 9.51 -11.06
N SER A 425 -7.90 8.33 -10.84
CA SER A 425 -8.70 8.03 -9.65
C SER A 425 -7.97 7.16 -8.64
N VAL A 426 -7.03 6.33 -9.11
CA VAL A 426 -6.29 5.36 -8.30
C VAL A 426 -4.81 5.73 -8.24
N PRO A 427 -4.14 5.62 -7.08
CA PRO A 427 -2.71 5.89 -7.02
C PRO A 427 -1.93 4.78 -7.75
N VAL A 428 -1.32 5.15 -8.88
CA VAL A 428 -0.46 4.28 -9.69
C VAL A 428 0.95 4.85 -9.77
N TYR A 429 1.93 4.00 -9.47
CA TYR A 429 3.35 4.31 -9.53
C TYR A 429 3.99 3.49 -10.66
N PHE A 430 5.00 4.08 -11.29
CA PHE A 430 5.83 3.44 -12.28
C PHE A 430 7.29 3.51 -11.82
N LEU A 431 7.99 2.39 -11.86
CA LEU A 431 9.38 2.24 -11.42
C LEU A 431 10.15 1.41 -12.44
N ALA A 432 11.40 1.76 -12.68
CA ALA A 432 12.35 0.93 -13.42
C ALA A 432 13.48 0.52 -12.48
N VAL A 433 13.79 -0.77 -12.44
CA VAL A 433 14.81 -1.34 -11.55
C VAL A 433 15.69 -2.32 -12.31
N SER A 434 16.89 -2.53 -11.80
CA SER A 434 17.75 -3.64 -12.19
C SER A 434 18.32 -4.34 -10.96
N THR A 435 18.55 -5.64 -11.08
CA THR A 435 19.27 -6.44 -10.09
C THR A 435 20.78 -6.44 -10.34
N ASP A 436 21.21 -5.97 -11.52
CA ASP A 436 22.61 -5.82 -11.90
C ASP A 436 22.79 -4.62 -12.84
N ALA A 437 23.24 -3.51 -12.27
CA ALA A 437 23.54 -2.27 -12.99
C ALA A 437 24.82 -2.35 -13.85
N THR A 438 25.64 -3.39 -13.67
CA THR A 438 26.94 -3.51 -14.37
C THR A 438 26.79 -4.12 -15.76
N LEU A 439 25.68 -4.81 -16.03
CA LEU A 439 25.38 -5.38 -17.33
C LEU A 439 25.14 -4.26 -18.36
N ARG A 440 25.73 -4.44 -19.55
CA ARG A 440 25.54 -3.54 -20.68
C ARG A 440 24.44 -4.04 -21.63
N PRO A 441 23.68 -3.13 -22.26
CA PRO A 441 22.71 -3.51 -23.29
C PRO A 441 23.37 -4.28 -24.44
N ALA A 442 22.68 -5.29 -24.96
CA ALA A 442 23.16 -6.06 -26.11
C ALA A 442 23.35 -5.13 -27.32
N GLY A 443 24.61 -4.97 -27.77
CA GLY A 443 25.00 -4.12 -28.90
C GLY A 443 25.84 -2.87 -28.55
N ALA A 444 26.15 -2.63 -27.27
CA ALA A 444 26.90 -1.46 -26.82
C ALA A 444 28.45 -1.62 -26.83
N GLY A 445 29.02 -2.70 -27.38
CA GLY A 445 30.47 -2.84 -27.51
C GLY A 445 30.96 -4.01 -28.37
N GLU A 446 32.03 -3.77 -29.13
CA GLU A 446 32.88 -4.78 -29.78
C GLU A 446 33.72 -5.50 -28.71
N GLY A 447 33.20 -6.58 -28.14
CA GLY A 447 33.91 -7.40 -27.16
C GLY A 447 33.33 -8.80 -27.14
N ASN A 448 34.21 -9.81 -27.21
CA ASN A 448 33.87 -11.24 -27.30
C ASN A 448 32.63 -11.63 -26.48
N GLY A 449 31.64 -12.23 -27.17
CA GLY A 449 30.35 -12.66 -26.64
C GLY A 449 30.41 -13.76 -25.57
N ARG A 450 31.03 -13.47 -24.43
CA ARG A 450 30.74 -14.15 -23.17
C ARG A 450 29.57 -13.41 -22.54
N GLU A 451 28.42 -14.08 -22.42
CA GLU A 451 27.40 -13.64 -21.47
C GLU A 451 28.09 -13.43 -20.13
N GLU A 452 28.10 -12.19 -19.63
CA GLU A 452 28.59 -11.91 -18.29
C GLU A 452 27.69 -12.65 -17.31
N VAL A 453 28.27 -13.67 -16.69
CA VAL A 453 27.59 -14.53 -15.74
C VAL A 453 27.33 -13.71 -14.48
N LEU A 454 26.06 -13.53 -14.12
CA LEU A 454 25.65 -12.80 -12.92
C LEU A 454 26.17 -13.53 -11.68
N ARG A 455 27.23 -12.98 -11.07
CA ARG A 455 27.84 -13.53 -9.84
C ARG A 455 27.47 -12.79 -8.56
N GLN A 456 27.05 -11.54 -8.70
CA GLN A 456 26.76 -10.67 -7.59
C GLN A 456 25.65 -9.70 -7.97
N LEU A 457 24.82 -9.33 -7.00
CA LEU A 457 23.78 -8.34 -7.19
C LEU A 457 24.37 -6.93 -7.09
N TYR A 458 24.22 -6.15 -8.16
CA TYR A 458 24.47 -4.71 -8.21
C TYR A 458 23.12 -3.99 -8.37
N PRO A 459 22.30 -3.93 -7.31
CA PRO A 459 20.95 -3.42 -7.40
C PRO A 459 20.94 -1.93 -7.79
N TRP A 460 20.12 -1.60 -8.78
CA TRP A 460 19.84 -0.22 -9.20
C TRP A 460 18.38 0.10 -8.89
N ARG A 461 18.16 1.14 -8.09
CA ARG A 461 16.85 1.67 -7.66
C ARG A 461 15.93 0.72 -6.90
N ILE A 462 16.47 -0.37 -6.39
CA ILE A 462 15.75 -1.28 -5.48
C ILE A 462 15.32 -0.56 -4.20
N GLY A 463 16.05 0.47 -3.77
CA GLY A 463 15.66 1.35 -2.66
C GLY A 463 14.34 2.08 -2.87
N GLU A 464 14.02 2.46 -4.11
CA GLU A 464 12.71 3.08 -4.43
C GLU A 464 11.57 2.06 -4.35
N LEU A 465 11.84 0.81 -4.74
CA LEU A 465 10.87 -0.28 -4.57
C LEU A 465 10.61 -0.60 -3.09
N ALA A 466 11.68 -0.60 -2.28
CA ALA A 466 11.60 -0.65 -0.84
C ALA A 466 10.73 0.49 -0.28
N ARG A 467 10.99 1.75 -0.67
CA ARG A 467 10.17 2.90 -0.26
C ARG A 467 8.71 2.77 -0.68
N PHE A 468 8.42 2.20 -1.84
CA PHE A 468 7.05 1.90 -2.25
C PHE A 468 6.40 0.90 -1.31
N GLY A 469 7.12 -0.16 -0.92
CA GLY A 469 6.63 -1.19 -0.01
C GLY A 469 6.38 -0.69 1.42
N PHE A 470 7.19 0.26 1.88
CA PHE A 470 7.29 0.65 3.30
C PHE A 470 6.46 1.86 3.71
#